data_AF-A0A520NCX7-F1
#
_entry.id   AF-A0A520NCX7-F1
#
_cell.length_a   1.000
_cell.length_b   1.000
_cell.length_c   1.000
_cell.angle_alpha   90.00
_cell.angle_beta   90.00
_cell.angle_gamma   90.00
#
_symmetry.space_group_name_H-M   'P 1'
#
loop_
_entity.id
_entity.type
_entity.pdbx_description
1 polymer ?
#
loop_
_entity_poly.entity_id
_entity_poly.type
_entity_poly.pdbx_seq_one_letter_code
_entity_poly.pdbx_strand_id
1 'polypeptide(L)'
;ETVLSGPAASLSGAAFLAGTDTALIADIGGTTTDIAFLQNGAPRLRAEGALVGGWQTMVEAAEIRTCGLGGDSEVRAVTRGRDGGVTLGPRRAVPLSLLATQHPEIIAIMEEQLGLAVPMQTDARFVFPVMPDGVPGWLTRSETRLAQKAIEMGPTPIAEIAATQLALGAVDRLISRGLLGLAAFTPTDAAHVTGAFTDFDVSAAEFGAALMARQKNGLGEAIASDATSLAVMTLATLHQRSGLALMDAALAHDGAGEEQASRTPLLATLYEQHLKASVTASVTGNAAGNEAGNEAETDATKMNGPQMNGTAGGMAEGRAGARAGNEARLVRVGMQLETGLVALGASAATHYPHIADMMGVAVSVPDHADVAGAVGAAVGSVRQRVMISITAPADGKFRVHLPEGPIDLEVQESALERARMAAKRLAHDRASSAGASSIEVAITEDVRLVQLGPDKQLFIEAFVHATASGQPG
;
A
#
# COMPACT_ATOMS: atom_id res chain seq x y z
N GLU A 1 -12.47 -5.69 -23.20
CA GLU A 1 -12.73 -5.94 -21.77
C GLU A 1 -11.63 -5.29 -20.94
N THR A 2 -12.03 -4.54 -19.91
CA THR A 2 -11.18 -3.69 -19.05
C THR A 2 -10.56 -4.52 -17.92
N VAL A 3 -9.36 -5.05 -18.14
CA VAL A 3 -8.67 -5.96 -17.20
C VAL A 3 -8.12 -5.25 -15.93
N LEU A 4 -8.30 -3.94 -15.76
CA LEU A 4 -7.79 -3.18 -14.60
C LEU A 4 -8.76 -2.10 -14.11
N SER A 5 -10.07 -2.34 -14.18
CA SER A 5 -11.06 -1.32 -13.78
C SER A 5 -10.99 -0.94 -12.30
N GLY A 6 -10.62 -1.85 -11.39
CA GLY A 6 -10.60 -1.60 -9.94
C GLY A 6 -9.52 -0.58 -9.52
N PRO A 7 -8.23 -0.92 -9.65
CA PRO A 7 -7.15 -0.02 -9.25
C PRO A 7 -7.15 1.31 -10.03
N ALA A 8 -7.44 1.28 -11.34
CA ALA A 8 -7.53 2.51 -12.14
C ALA A 8 -8.72 3.40 -11.72
N ALA A 9 -9.85 2.81 -11.30
CA ALA A 9 -10.95 3.55 -10.69
C ALA A 9 -10.50 4.16 -9.36
N SER A 10 -9.90 3.40 -8.44
CA SER A 10 -9.36 3.96 -7.19
C SER A 10 -8.46 5.17 -7.41
N LEU A 11 -7.55 5.12 -8.40
CA LEU A 11 -6.67 6.25 -8.73
C LEU A 11 -7.43 7.47 -9.26
N SER A 12 -8.44 7.26 -10.08
CA SER A 12 -9.29 8.34 -10.60
C SER A 12 -10.12 8.97 -9.49
N GLY A 13 -10.64 8.15 -8.56
CA GLY A 13 -11.29 8.60 -7.34
C GLY A 13 -10.34 9.37 -6.44
N ALA A 14 -9.08 8.94 -6.32
CA ALA A 14 -8.03 9.62 -5.56
C ALA A 14 -7.81 11.05 -6.03
N ALA A 15 -7.63 11.24 -7.34
CA ALA A 15 -7.44 12.54 -7.97
C ALA A 15 -8.60 13.48 -7.66
N PHE A 16 -9.82 12.97 -7.82
CA PHE A 16 -11.04 13.72 -7.56
C PHE A 16 -11.19 14.11 -6.09
N LEU A 17 -11.02 13.15 -5.17
CA LEU A 17 -11.21 13.36 -3.73
C LEU A 17 -10.11 14.24 -3.13
N ALA A 18 -8.85 14.08 -3.57
CA ALA A 18 -7.72 14.84 -3.04
C ALA A 18 -7.58 16.24 -3.65
N GLY A 19 -8.28 16.54 -4.75
CA GLY A 19 -8.22 17.83 -5.43
C GLY A 19 -6.82 18.18 -5.96
N THR A 20 -6.00 17.17 -6.27
CA THR A 20 -4.64 17.34 -6.81
C THR A 20 -4.52 16.65 -8.15
N ASP A 21 -3.83 17.31 -9.08
CA ASP A 21 -3.54 16.78 -10.40
C ASP A 21 -2.23 16.00 -10.45
N THR A 22 -1.34 16.15 -9.46
CA THR A 22 -0.04 15.47 -9.43
C THR A 22 0.32 15.04 -8.01
N ALA A 23 0.43 13.73 -7.81
CA ALA A 23 0.80 13.13 -6.53
C ALA A 23 1.20 11.66 -6.71
N LEU A 24 1.96 11.13 -5.74
CA LEU A 24 2.05 9.70 -5.56
C LEU A 24 0.79 9.23 -4.85
N ILE A 25 0.07 8.27 -5.42
CA ILE A 25 -1.14 7.68 -4.84
C ILE A 25 -0.76 6.33 -4.24
N ALA A 26 -1.29 6.05 -3.05
CA ALA A 26 -1.14 4.76 -2.41
C ALA A 26 -2.47 4.30 -1.81
N ASP A 27 -3.05 3.24 -2.38
CA ASP A 27 -4.31 2.65 -1.95
C ASP A 27 -4.02 1.40 -1.12
N ILE A 28 -4.14 1.51 0.21
CA ILE A 28 -3.90 0.41 1.13
C ILE A 28 -5.18 -0.40 1.35
N GLY A 29 -5.16 -1.63 0.85
CA GLY A 29 -6.18 -2.63 1.14
C GLY A 29 -5.83 -3.48 2.37
N GLY A 30 -6.62 -4.55 2.56
CA GLY A 30 -6.34 -5.55 3.59
C GLY A 30 -5.01 -6.27 3.36
N THR A 31 -4.72 -6.75 2.14
CA THR A 31 -3.51 -7.56 1.91
C THR A 31 -2.43 -6.83 1.12
N THR A 32 -2.85 -5.90 0.28
CA THR A 32 -2.01 -5.30 -0.76
C THR A 32 -2.15 -3.80 -0.71
N THR A 33 -1.10 -3.11 -1.13
CA THR A 33 -1.13 -1.67 -1.37
C THR A 33 -0.80 -1.43 -2.83
N ASP A 34 -1.68 -0.74 -3.53
CA ASP A 34 -1.48 -0.33 -4.92
C ASP A 34 -0.90 1.09 -4.94
N ILE A 35 0.26 1.25 -5.57
CA ILE A 35 0.99 2.51 -5.66
C ILE A 35 1.03 2.94 -7.12
N ALA A 36 0.64 4.18 -7.41
CA ALA A 36 0.72 4.73 -8.75
C ALA A 36 1.04 6.22 -8.72
N PHE A 37 1.56 6.72 -9.85
CA PHE A 37 1.81 8.14 -10.02
C PHE A 37 0.68 8.81 -10.81
N LEU A 38 0.07 9.82 -10.21
CA LEU A 38 -0.88 10.72 -10.87
C LEU A 38 -0.10 11.90 -11.46
N GLN A 39 -0.34 12.22 -12.74
CA GLN A 39 0.27 13.36 -13.41
C GLN A 39 -0.77 14.06 -14.30
N ASN A 40 -0.94 15.37 -14.10
CA ASN A 40 -1.94 16.18 -14.81
C ASN A 40 -3.36 15.58 -14.75
N GLY A 41 -3.78 15.14 -13.56
CA GLY A 41 -5.12 14.63 -13.27
C GLY A 41 -5.38 13.21 -13.75
N ALA A 42 -4.36 12.49 -14.25
CA ALA A 42 -4.54 11.14 -14.76
C ALA A 42 -3.36 10.21 -14.41
N PRO A 43 -3.61 8.90 -14.23
CA PRO A 43 -2.54 7.94 -14.01
C PRO A 43 -1.67 7.81 -15.27
N ARG A 44 -0.36 7.65 -15.08
CA ARG A 44 0.56 7.31 -16.17
C ARG A 44 0.19 5.95 -16.74
N LEU A 45 0.24 5.81 -18.07
CA LEU A 45 -0.02 4.55 -18.76
C LEU A 45 1.30 3.93 -19.26
N ARG A 46 1.41 2.60 -19.22
CA ARG A 46 2.47 1.85 -19.90
C ARG A 46 2.00 1.35 -21.25
N ALA A 47 2.75 1.69 -22.30
CA ALA A 47 2.48 1.26 -23.67
C ALA A 47 2.66 -0.25 -23.87
N GLU A 48 3.56 -0.87 -23.12
CA GLU A 48 3.78 -2.32 -23.16
C GLU A 48 2.72 -3.12 -22.38
N GLY A 49 1.70 -2.46 -21.84
CA GLY A 49 0.62 -3.05 -21.06
C GLY A 49 1.01 -3.60 -19.70
N ALA A 50 0.02 -4.06 -18.94
CA ALA A 50 0.21 -4.58 -17.59
C ALA A 50 0.70 -6.03 -17.57
N LEU A 51 1.39 -6.42 -16.50
CA LEU A 51 1.75 -7.80 -16.21
C LEU A 51 0.63 -8.47 -15.39
N VAL A 52 -0.05 -9.46 -15.97
CA VAL A 52 -1.13 -10.21 -15.30
C VAL A 52 -0.78 -11.70 -15.30
N GLY A 53 -0.61 -12.28 -14.10
CA GLY A 53 -0.27 -13.70 -13.96
C GLY A 53 1.06 -14.10 -14.63
N GLY A 54 2.01 -13.18 -14.71
CA GLY A 54 3.29 -13.38 -15.40
C GLY A 54 3.25 -13.16 -16.91
N TRP A 55 2.10 -12.77 -17.48
CA TRP A 55 1.94 -12.49 -18.89
C TRP A 55 1.77 -10.98 -19.12
N GLN A 56 2.52 -10.45 -20.09
CA GLN A 56 2.42 -9.05 -20.45
C GLN A 56 1.28 -8.84 -21.45
N THR A 57 0.32 -8.00 -21.08
CA THR A 57 -0.83 -7.68 -21.92
C THR A 57 -0.44 -6.73 -23.06
N MET A 58 -1.13 -6.81 -24.19
CA MET A 58 -0.86 -5.96 -25.38
C MET A 58 -1.67 -4.65 -25.38
N VAL A 59 -2.24 -4.25 -24.24
CA VAL A 59 -3.15 -3.10 -24.12
C VAL A 59 -2.58 -2.13 -23.11
N GLU A 60 -2.58 -0.83 -23.45
CA GLU A 60 -2.18 0.24 -22.53
C GLU A 60 -2.88 0.08 -21.18
N ALA A 61 -2.09 0.13 -20.11
CA ALA A 61 -2.57 -0.07 -18.75
C ALA A 61 -2.01 0.99 -17.81
N ALA A 62 -2.75 1.32 -16.77
CA ALA A 62 -2.25 2.18 -15.70
C ALA A 62 -0.98 1.58 -15.09
N GLU A 63 0.04 2.41 -14.92
CA GLU A 63 1.28 2.05 -14.25
C GLU A 63 1.03 1.95 -12.74
N ILE A 64 0.70 0.75 -12.29
CA ILE A 64 0.38 0.45 -10.90
C ILE A 64 1.37 -0.58 -10.38
N ARG A 65 1.90 -0.30 -9.19
CA ARG A 65 2.79 -1.19 -8.45
C ARG A 65 2.06 -1.72 -7.22
N THR A 66 1.77 -3.01 -7.23
CA THR A 66 1.17 -3.67 -6.08
C THR A 66 2.25 -4.23 -5.17
N CYS A 67 2.26 -3.84 -3.90
CA CYS A 67 3.05 -4.51 -2.88
C CYS A 67 2.16 -5.40 -2.00
N GLY A 68 2.66 -6.58 -1.60
CA GLY A 68 1.95 -7.55 -0.76
C GLY A 68 1.93 -7.15 0.72
N LEU A 69 1.55 -5.91 1.00
CA LEU A 69 1.45 -5.32 2.34
C LEU A 69 0.14 -4.56 2.48
N GLY A 70 -0.55 -4.78 3.58
CA GLY A 70 -1.81 -4.13 3.93
C GLY A 70 -2.18 -4.38 5.40
N GLY A 71 -3.31 -3.83 5.83
CA GLY A 71 -3.75 -3.89 7.25
C GLY A 71 -3.96 -5.30 7.80
N ASP A 72 -4.35 -6.24 6.94
CA ASP A 72 -4.69 -7.64 7.23
C ASP A 72 -3.55 -8.61 6.85
N SER A 73 -2.32 -8.11 6.68
CA SER A 73 -1.17 -8.98 6.38
C SER A 73 -0.86 -9.87 7.59
N GLU A 74 -0.67 -11.18 7.37
CA GLU A 74 -0.32 -12.12 8.44
C GLU A 74 1.01 -11.69 9.09
N VAL A 75 0.99 -11.47 10.40
CA VAL A 75 2.20 -11.23 11.19
C VAL A 75 2.79 -12.58 11.60
N ARG A 76 4.09 -12.76 11.40
CA ARG A 76 4.83 -13.93 11.91
C ARG A 76 6.08 -13.51 12.64
N ALA A 77 6.37 -14.17 13.76
CA ALA A 77 7.63 -14.02 14.46
C ALA A 77 8.82 -14.50 13.60
N VAL A 78 9.92 -13.75 13.62
CA VAL A 78 11.21 -14.22 13.09
C VAL A 78 11.84 -15.16 14.11
N THR A 79 11.71 -16.46 13.86
CA THR A 79 12.16 -17.52 14.79
C THR A 79 13.53 -18.11 14.41
N ARG A 80 14.15 -17.64 13.32
CA ARG A 80 15.45 -18.12 12.82
C ARG A 80 16.41 -16.95 12.66
N GLY A 81 17.69 -17.20 12.92
CA GLY A 81 18.74 -16.18 12.86
C GLY A 81 18.99 -15.52 14.21
N ARG A 82 19.95 -14.60 14.24
CA ARG A 82 20.27 -13.80 15.44
C ARG A 82 19.35 -12.59 15.60
N ASP A 83 18.77 -12.13 14.50
CA ASP A 83 17.89 -10.97 14.50
C ASP A 83 16.47 -11.40 14.88
N GLY A 84 15.88 -10.71 15.86
CA GLY A 84 14.48 -10.85 16.23
C GLY A 84 13.56 -10.07 15.30
N GLY A 85 12.29 -9.97 15.67
CA GLY A 85 11.30 -9.13 14.98
C GLY A 85 10.15 -9.91 14.36
N VAL A 86 9.47 -9.25 13.43
CA VAL A 86 8.27 -9.79 12.76
C VAL A 86 8.38 -9.65 11.24
N THR A 87 7.79 -10.60 10.52
CA THR A 87 7.53 -10.50 9.09
C THR A 87 6.04 -10.25 8.84
N LEU A 88 5.73 -9.50 7.79
CA LEU A 88 4.38 -9.18 7.36
C LEU A 88 4.11 -9.77 5.98
N GLY A 89 3.01 -10.52 5.85
CA GLY A 89 2.61 -11.15 4.60
C GLY A 89 3.52 -12.32 4.20
N PRO A 90 3.44 -12.80 2.93
CA PRO A 90 2.59 -12.30 1.85
C PRO A 90 1.12 -12.74 1.96
N ARG A 91 0.79 -13.58 2.96
CA ARG A 91 -0.56 -14.10 3.16
C ARG A 91 -1.44 -13.06 3.86
N ARG A 92 -2.73 -13.01 3.49
CA ARG A 92 -3.78 -12.32 4.26
C ARG A 92 -4.26 -13.18 5.42
N ALA A 93 -4.53 -12.58 6.57
CA ALA A 93 -5.29 -13.18 7.66
C ALA A 93 -6.45 -12.26 8.05
N VAL A 94 -7.57 -12.81 8.47
CA VAL A 94 -8.62 -12.05 9.15
C VAL A 94 -8.06 -11.58 10.50
N PRO A 95 -8.14 -10.28 10.85
CA PRO A 95 -7.73 -9.78 12.15
C PRO A 95 -8.45 -10.52 13.28
N LEU A 96 -7.74 -10.80 14.38
CA LEU A 96 -8.33 -11.48 15.54
C LEU A 96 -9.44 -10.63 16.17
N SER A 97 -9.27 -9.31 16.21
CA SER A 97 -10.28 -8.36 16.67
C SER A 97 -11.58 -8.43 15.85
N LEU A 98 -11.45 -8.57 14.52
CA LEU A 98 -12.59 -8.72 13.63
C LEU A 98 -13.25 -10.09 13.79
N LEU A 99 -12.47 -11.17 13.88
CA LEU A 99 -13.02 -12.52 14.08
C LEU A 99 -13.80 -12.60 15.40
N ALA A 100 -13.25 -12.04 16.49
CA ALA A 100 -13.89 -12.03 17.81
C ALA A 100 -15.22 -11.28 17.85
N THR A 101 -15.42 -10.30 16.95
CA THR A 101 -16.70 -9.58 16.84
C THR A 101 -17.85 -10.52 16.46
N GLN A 102 -17.57 -11.54 15.64
CA GLN A 102 -18.55 -12.54 15.23
C GLN A 102 -18.47 -13.83 16.05
N HIS A 103 -17.28 -14.11 16.61
CA HIS A 103 -16.95 -15.33 17.33
C HIS A 103 -16.26 -15.02 18.67
N PRO A 104 -16.97 -14.47 19.67
CA PRO A 104 -16.36 -14.07 20.94
C PRO A 104 -15.69 -15.23 21.70
N GLU A 105 -16.09 -16.48 21.43
CA GLU A 105 -15.52 -17.69 22.01
C GLU A 105 -14.02 -17.83 21.81
N ILE A 106 -13.45 -17.22 20.76
CA ILE A 106 -12.00 -17.30 20.50
C ILE A 106 -11.17 -16.59 21.57
N ILE A 107 -11.75 -15.62 22.29
CA ILE A 107 -11.06 -14.88 23.35
C ILE A 107 -10.70 -15.83 24.50
N ALA A 108 -11.66 -16.64 24.95
CA ALA A 108 -11.43 -17.62 26.02
C ALA A 108 -10.36 -18.65 25.61
N ILE A 109 -10.32 -19.03 24.33
CA ILE A 109 -9.29 -19.94 23.81
C ILE A 109 -7.91 -19.29 23.84
N MET A 110 -7.78 -18.03 23.44
CA MET A 110 -6.50 -17.31 23.49
C MET A 110 -6.05 -17.07 24.94
N GLU A 111 -6.97 -16.80 25.86
CA GLU A 111 -6.69 -16.70 27.29
C GLU A 111 -6.13 -18.03 27.83
N GLU A 112 -6.74 -19.17 27.49
CA GLU A 112 -6.24 -20.50 27.85
C GLU A 112 -4.83 -20.75 27.27
N GLN A 113 -4.62 -20.42 25.99
CA GLN A 113 -3.30 -20.51 25.35
C GLN A 113 -2.25 -19.67 26.08
N LEU A 114 -2.62 -18.46 26.53
CA LEU A 114 -1.70 -17.57 27.24
C LEU A 114 -1.33 -18.12 28.62
N GLY A 115 -2.23 -18.88 29.25
CA GLY A 115 -1.97 -19.60 30.50
C GLY A 115 -1.00 -20.78 30.38
N LEU A 116 -0.73 -21.29 29.17
CA LEU A 116 0.22 -22.39 28.97
C LEU A 116 1.66 -21.92 29.17
N ALA A 117 2.52 -22.77 29.75
CA ALA A 117 3.91 -22.42 30.06
C ALA A 117 4.80 -22.27 28.80
N VAL A 118 4.51 -23.06 27.75
CA VAL A 118 5.33 -23.13 26.53
C VAL A 118 4.55 -22.51 25.37
N PRO A 119 5.08 -21.46 24.71
CA PRO A 119 4.45 -20.90 23.52
C PRO A 119 4.52 -21.88 22.34
N MET A 120 3.44 -21.97 21.58
CA MET A 120 3.35 -22.79 20.37
C MET A 120 3.26 -21.90 19.13
N GLN A 121 3.81 -22.38 18.00
CA GLN A 121 3.75 -21.67 16.70
C GLN A 121 2.32 -21.54 16.12
N THR A 122 1.36 -22.22 16.76
CA THR A 122 -0.06 -22.23 16.41
C THR A 122 -0.90 -21.35 17.32
N ASP A 123 -0.31 -20.73 18.36
CA ASP A 123 -1.02 -19.83 19.26
C ASP A 123 -1.60 -18.64 18.49
N ALA A 124 -2.78 -18.19 18.90
CA ALA A 124 -3.53 -17.11 18.25
C ALA A 124 -3.76 -17.30 16.72
N ARG A 125 -3.77 -18.55 16.25
CA ARG A 125 -4.03 -18.88 14.83
C ARG A 125 -5.23 -19.80 14.70
N PHE A 126 -6.24 -19.31 14.01
CA PHE A 126 -7.51 -19.98 13.79
C PHE A 126 -7.74 -20.20 12.30
N VAL A 127 -8.45 -21.26 11.97
CA VAL A 127 -8.95 -21.47 10.62
C VAL A 127 -10.46 -21.65 10.64
N PHE A 128 -11.09 -21.26 9.54
CA PHE A 128 -12.53 -21.37 9.37
C PHE A 128 -12.85 -21.81 7.94
N PRO A 129 -13.98 -22.50 7.72
CA PRO A 129 -14.32 -23.05 6.40
C PRO A 129 -14.67 -21.93 5.41
N VAL A 130 -14.12 -22.02 4.19
CA VAL A 130 -14.49 -21.18 3.03
C VAL A 130 -14.95 -22.12 1.90
N MET A 131 -15.91 -22.97 2.22
CA MET A 131 -16.41 -24.05 1.35
C MET A 131 -17.94 -24.09 1.45
N PRO A 132 -18.68 -23.13 0.83
CA PRO A 132 -20.14 -23.10 0.92
C PRO A 132 -20.80 -24.34 0.32
N ASP A 133 -20.18 -24.94 -0.70
CA ASP A 133 -20.65 -26.15 -1.37
C ASP A 133 -20.14 -27.46 -0.72
N GLY A 134 -19.50 -27.36 0.44
CA GLY A 134 -18.91 -28.50 1.15
C GLY A 134 -17.51 -28.91 0.66
N VAL A 135 -17.02 -30.03 1.19
CA VAL A 135 -15.63 -30.49 0.99
C VAL A 135 -15.42 -31.04 -0.43
N PRO A 136 -14.45 -30.53 -1.21
CA PRO A 136 -14.20 -31.04 -2.56
C PRO A 136 -13.71 -32.49 -2.60
N GLY A 137 -14.22 -33.28 -3.55
CA GLY A 137 -13.90 -34.71 -3.69
C GLY A 137 -12.49 -35.04 -4.19
N TRP A 138 -11.74 -34.06 -4.71
CA TRP A 138 -10.36 -34.22 -5.19
C TRP A 138 -9.29 -34.03 -4.10
N LEU A 139 -9.70 -33.71 -2.88
CA LEU A 139 -8.79 -33.61 -1.74
C LEU A 139 -8.24 -34.97 -1.33
N THR A 140 -7.04 -34.97 -0.78
CA THR A 140 -6.50 -36.19 -0.15
C THR A 140 -7.33 -36.57 1.08
N ARG A 141 -7.34 -37.85 1.48
CA ARG A 141 -8.10 -38.31 2.66
C ARG A 141 -7.81 -37.49 3.93
N SER A 142 -6.55 -37.09 4.13
CA SER A 142 -6.13 -36.26 5.26
C SER A 142 -6.68 -34.85 5.17
N GLU A 143 -6.65 -34.23 3.98
CA GLU A 143 -7.21 -32.90 3.74
C GLU A 143 -8.74 -32.90 3.87
N THR A 144 -9.44 -33.92 3.34
CA THR A 144 -10.88 -34.08 3.50
C THR A 144 -11.30 -34.13 4.97
N ARG A 145 -10.56 -34.88 5.80
CA ARG A 145 -10.85 -34.97 7.24
C ARG A 145 -10.68 -33.62 7.94
N LEU A 146 -9.62 -32.88 7.62
CA LEU A 146 -9.37 -31.54 8.18
C LEU A 146 -10.46 -30.55 7.77
N ALA A 147 -10.80 -30.53 6.48
CA ALA A 147 -11.84 -29.68 5.93
C ALA A 147 -13.21 -29.97 6.56
N GLN A 148 -13.56 -31.24 6.72
CA GLN A 148 -14.81 -31.65 7.35
C GLN A 148 -14.88 -31.21 8.82
N LYS A 149 -13.80 -31.41 9.58
CA LYS A 149 -13.71 -30.95 10.98
C LYS A 149 -13.85 -29.43 11.10
N ALA A 150 -13.23 -28.67 10.20
CA ALA A 150 -13.35 -27.21 10.18
C ALA A 150 -14.79 -26.75 9.86
N ILE A 151 -15.51 -27.45 8.97
CA ILE A 151 -16.94 -27.16 8.70
C ILE A 151 -17.79 -27.39 9.95
N GLU A 152 -17.56 -28.50 10.66
CA GLU A 152 -18.36 -28.88 11.84
C GLU A 152 -18.15 -27.94 13.02
N MET A 153 -16.94 -27.40 13.19
CA MET A 153 -16.56 -26.61 14.35
C MET A 153 -16.61 -25.09 14.13
N GLY A 154 -16.60 -24.62 12.88
CA GLY A 154 -16.44 -23.19 12.59
C GLY A 154 -14.99 -22.72 12.85
N PRO A 155 -14.79 -21.45 13.25
CA PRO A 155 -13.46 -20.94 13.60
C PRO A 155 -12.82 -21.77 14.71
N THR A 156 -11.72 -22.45 14.37
CA THR A 156 -11.08 -23.44 15.23
C THR A 156 -9.58 -23.17 15.31
N PRO A 157 -8.94 -23.33 16.49
CA PRO A 157 -7.49 -23.23 16.60
C PRO A 157 -6.79 -24.26 15.70
N ILE A 158 -5.72 -23.84 15.01
CA ILE A 158 -4.95 -24.75 14.15
C ILE A 158 -4.44 -25.97 14.95
N ALA A 159 -4.07 -25.76 16.22
CA ALA A 159 -3.57 -26.81 17.11
C ALA A 159 -4.57 -27.97 17.27
N GLU A 160 -5.88 -27.71 17.25
CA GLU A 160 -6.91 -28.73 17.47
C GLU A 160 -7.15 -29.62 16.25
N ILE A 161 -6.93 -29.10 15.06
CA ILE A 161 -7.11 -29.87 13.82
C ILE A 161 -5.79 -30.43 13.29
N ALA A 162 -4.66 -29.77 13.59
CA ALA A 162 -3.37 -30.08 13.00
C ALA A 162 -2.25 -30.22 14.03
N ALA A 163 -2.27 -31.32 14.79
CA ALA A 163 -1.26 -31.63 15.81
C ALA A 163 0.10 -32.10 15.26
N THR A 164 0.24 -32.34 13.95
CA THR A 164 1.49 -32.84 13.33
C THR A 164 1.97 -31.91 12.22
N GLN A 165 3.28 -31.91 11.94
CA GLN A 165 3.86 -31.11 10.84
C GLN A 165 3.23 -31.44 9.47
N LEU A 166 2.89 -32.71 9.23
CA LEU A 166 2.19 -33.12 8.00
C LEU A 166 0.78 -32.53 7.93
N ALA A 167 0.05 -32.50 9.06
CA ALA A 167 -1.28 -31.91 9.14
C ALA A 167 -1.23 -30.37 9.00
N LEU A 168 -0.23 -29.71 9.60
CA LEU A 168 0.01 -28.28 9.42
C LEU A 168 0.23 -27.94 7.93
N GLY A 169 1.06 -28.73 7.24
CA GLY A 169 1.25 -28.59 5.80
C GLY A 169 -0.03 -28.82 4.98
N ALA A 170 -0.96 -29.66 5.46
CA ALA A 170 -2.26 -29.84 4.82
C ALA A 170 -3.19 -28.63 5.04
N VAL A 171 -3.22 -28.07 6.25
CA VAL A 171 -3.94 -26.81 6.56
C VAL A 171 -3.41 -25.68 5.68
N ASP A 172 -2.09 -25.52 5.57
CA ASP A 172 -1.49 -24.49 4.72
C ASP A 172 -1.90 -24.64 3.25
N ARG A 173 -1.97 -25.87 2.72
CA ARG A 173 -2.45 -26.11 1.34
C ARG A 173 -3.93 -25.77 1.17
N LEU A 174 -4.78 -26.10 2.15
CA LEU A 174 -6.20 -25.75 2.12
C LEU A 174 -6.41 -24.23 2.14
N ILE A 175 -5.65 -23.49 2.96
CA ILE A 175 -5.66 -22.03 2.97
C ILE A 175 -5.22 -21.48 1.61
N SER A 176 -4.14 -22.00 1.06
CA SER A 176 -3.58 -21.53 -0.22
C SER A 176 -4.51 -21.80 -1.40
N ARG A 177 -5.39 -22.78 -1.29
CA ARG A 177 -6.44 -23.12 -2.27
C ARG A 177 -7.76 -22.35 -2.03
N GLY A 178 -7.84 -21.50 -1.01
CA GLY A 178 -9.05 -20.76 -0.67
C GLY A 178 -10.17 -21.61 -0.06
N LEU A 179 -9.84 -22.81 0.45
CA LEU A 179 -10.82 -23.72 1.06
C LEU A 179 -10.95 -23.48 2.58
N LEU A 180 -9.91 -22.95 3.20
CA LEU A 180 -9.93 -22.47 4.58
C LEU A 180 -9.51 -21.00 4.61
N GLY A 181 -10.19 -20.20 5.41
CA GLY A 181 -9.72 -18.90 5.83
C GLY A 181 -8.76 -19.04 7.01
N LEU A 182 -7.89 -18.04 7.16
CA LEU A 182 -6.97 -17.93 8.29
C LEU A 182 -7.33 -16.66 9.07
N ALA A 183 -7.41 -16.77 10.39
CA ALA A 183 -7.35 -15.62 11.28
C ALA A 183 -6.10 -15.72 12.16
N ALA A 184 -5.41 -14.60 12.30
CA ALA A 184 -4.15 -14.48 13.02
C ALA A 184 -3.90 -13.01 13.36
N PHE A 185 -2.89 -12.72 14.17
CA PHE A 185 -2.50 -11.35 14.47
C PHE A 185 -2.07 -10.59 13.20
N THR A 186 -2.57 -9.37 13.04
CA THR A 186 -2.38 -8.49 11.87
C THR A 186 -1.98 -7.07 12.27
N PRO A 187 -1.50 -6.21 11.35
CA PRO A 187 -1.37 -4.78 11.60
C PRO A 187 -2.66 -4.09 12.05
N THR A 188 -3.82 -4.54 11.59
CA THR A 188 -5.13 -4.07 12.07
C THR A 188 -5.27 -4.34 13.57
N ASP A 189 -4.92 -5.54 14.05
CA ASP A 189 -4.89 -5.84 15.49
C ASP A 189 -3.87 -4.96 16.24
N ALA A 190 -2.68 -4.76 15.68
CA ALA A 190 -1.68 -3.87 16.29
C ALA A 190 -2.17 -2.41 16.43
N ALA A 191 -3.00 -1.94 15.48
CA ALA A 191 -3.66 -0.64 15.58
C ALA A 191 -4.68 -0.58 16.73
N HIS A 192 -5.36 -1.69 17.05
CA HIS A 192 -6.23 -1.80 18.23
C HIS A 192 -5.44 -1.73 19.53
N VAL A 193 -4.36 -2.51 19.64
CA VAL A 193 -3.52 -2.52 20.85
C VAL A 193 -2.90 -1.15 21.14
N THR A 194 -2.57 -0.38 20.10
CA THR A 194 -2.02 0.98 20.25
C THR A 194 -3.09 2.07 20.40
N GLY A 195 -4.37 1.73 20.25
CA GLY A 195 -5.49 2.68 20.27
C GLY A 195 -5.59 3.55 19.02
N ALA A 196 -4.81 3.27 17.97
CA ALA A 196 -4.85 4.01 16.70
C ALA A 196 -6.10 3.70 15.86
N PHE A 197 -6.77 2.57 16.14
CA PHE A 197 -8.03 2.15 15.52
C PHE A 197 -8.74 1.17 16.45
N THR A 198 -10.02 1.35 16.79
CA THR A 198 -10.68 0.57 17.84
C THR A 198 -12.11 0.13 17.48
N ASP A 199 -12.42 -0.05 16.19
CA ASP A 199 -13.79 -0.37 15.75
C ASP A 199 -14.16 -1.85 15.93
N PHE A 200 -13.18 -2.73 16.15
CA PHE A 200 -13.39 -4.15 16.45
C PHE A 200 -12.97 -4.49 17.90
N ASP A 201 -13.01 -5.78 18.26
CA ASP A 201 -12.72 -6.23 19.63
C ASP A 201 -11.24 -6.00 20.01
N VAL A 202 -11.01 -5.03 20.91
CA VAL A 202 -9.66 -4.65 21.36
C VAL A 202 -9.01 -5.77 22.18
N SER A 203 -9.78 -6.47 23.03
CA SER A 203 -9.23 -7.52 23.90
C SER A 203 -8.68 -8.69 23.09
N ALA A 204 -9.35 -9.09 22.01
CA ALA A 204 -8.85 -10.12 21.11
C ALA A 204 -7.53 -9.73 20.45
N ALA A 205 -7.36 -8.46 20.07
CA ALA A 205 -6.09 -7.95 19.56
C ALA A 205 -4.99 -7.96 20.62
N GLU A 206 -5.30 -7.58 21.87
CA GLU A 206 -4.36 -7.62 23.00
C GLU A 206 -3.89 -9.04 23.32
N PHE A 207 -4.81 -10.01 23.38
CA PHE A 207 -4.47 -11.43 23.57
C PHE A 207 -3.60 -11.97 22.43
N GLY A 208 -3.98 -11.67 21.18
CA GLY A 208 -3.20 -12.03 20.00
C GLY A 208 -1.78 -11.46 20.04
N ALA A 209 -1.65 -10.19 20.43
CA ALA A 209 -0.35 -9.55 20.59
C ALA A 209 0.48 -10.16 21.73
N ALA A 210 -0.13 -10.44 22.88
CA ALA A 210 0.57 -11.06 24.00
C ALA A 210 1.11 -12.46 23.65
N LEU A 211 0.30 -13.28 22.97
CA LEU A 211 0.69 -14.62 22.50
C LEU A 211 1.83 -14.58 21.46
N MET A 212 1.83 -13.58 20.59
CA MET A 212 2.90 -13.38 19.61
C MET A 212 4.16 -12.79 20.25
N ALA A 213 4.04 -11.88 21.22
CA ALA A 213 5.17 -11.26 21.92
C ALA A 213 6.05 -12.29 22.63
N ARG A 214 5.44 -13.30 23.26
CA ARG A 214 6.14 -14.36 23.98
C ARG A 214 6.75 -15.46 23.10
N GLN A 215 6.49 -15.44 21.79
CA GLN A 215 7.16 -16.37 20.85
C GLN A 215 8.67 -16.20 20.94
N LYS A 216 9.44 -17.23 20.56
CA LYS A 216 10.90 -17.24 20.74
C LYS A 216 11.64 -17.02 19.42
N ASN A 217 12.63 -16.11 19.44
CA ASN A 217 13.56 -15.92 18.35
C ASN A 217 14.60 -17.07 18.28
N GLY A 218 15.55 -17.00 17.34
CA GLY A 218 16.61 -18.01 17.19
C GLY A 218 17.58 -18.12 18.37
N LEU A 219 17.56 -17.17 19.31
CA LEU A 219 18.34 -17.16 20.56
C LEU A 219 17.51 -17.65 21.78
N GLY A 220 16.22 -17.95 21.61
CA GLY A 220 15.34 -18.36 22.71
C GLY A 220 14.76 -17.19 23.53
N GLU A 221 14.96 -15.95 23.07
CA GLU A 221 14.42 -14.74 23.70
C GLU A 221 13.02 -14.44 23.16
N ALA A 222 12.18 -13.78 23.97
CA ALA A 222 10.86 -13.35 23.52
C ALA A 222 10.98 -12.35 22.36
N ILE A 223 10.03 -12.36 21.41
CA ILE A 223 10.01 -11.40 20.29
C ILE A 223 9.83 -9.97 20.80
N ALA A 224 9.01 -9.77 21.82
CA ALA A 224 8.81 -8.49 22.47
C ALA A 224 8.59 -8.67 23.98
N SER A 225 8.74 -7.58 24.76
CA SER A 225 8.52 -7.60 26.21
C SER A 225 7.05 -7.78 26.60
N ASP A 226 6.14 -7.22 25.79
CA ASP A 226 4.71 -7.19 26.04
C ASP A 226 3.92 -7.00 24.74
N ALA A 227 2.59 -7.06 24.85
CA ALA A 227 1.65 -6.88 23.74
C ALA A 227 1.82 -5.53 23.03
N THR A 228 1.96 -4.43 23.79
CA THR A 228 2.13 -3.08 23.24
C THR A 228 3.41 -2.95 22.44
N SER A 229 4.52 -3.46 22.95
CA SER A 229 5.83 -3.41 22.29
C SER A 229 5.83 -4.23 21.00
N LEU A 230 5.14 -5.38 20.98
CA LEU A 230 4.91 -6.12 19.73
C LEU A 230 4.06 -5.30 18.75
N ALA A 231 2.94 -4.72 19.20
CA ALA A 231 2.05 -3.95 18.33
C ALA A 231 2.78 -2.75 17.68
N VAL A 232 3.56 -2.01 18.48
CA VAL A 232 4.42 -0.92 17.99
C VAL A 232 5.44 -1.44 16.98
N MET A 233 6.12 -2.56 17.27
CA MET A 233 7.06 -3.18 16.33
C MET A 233 6.40 -3.58 15.01
N THR A 234 5.19 -4.14 15.07
CA THR A 234 4.40 -4.55 13.91
C THR A 234 4.02 -3.34 13.04
N LEU A 235 3.47 -2.29 13.63
CA LEU A 235 3.10 -1.08 12.90
C LEU A 235 4.33 -0.38 12.32
N ALA A 236 5.40 -0.26 13.09
CA ALA A 236 6.62 0.36 12.63
C ALA A 236 7.24 -0.43 11.45
N THR A 237 7.17 -1.77 11.49
CA THR A 237 7.61 -2.64 10.38
C THR A 237 6.74 -2.43 9.14
N LEU A 238 5.42 -2.30 9.30
CA LEU A 238 4.51 -1.97 8.19
C LEU A 238 4.89 -0.61 7.59
N HIS A 239 5.03 0.42 8.43
CA HIS A 239 5.34 1.79 7.99
C HIS A 239 6.68 1.86 7.25
N GLN A 240 7.73 1.22 7.78
CA GLN A 240 9.04 1.15 7.12
C GLN A 240 8.93 0.51 5.73
N ARG A 241 8.25 -0.65 5.62
CA ARG A 241 8.15 -1.36 4.35
C ARG A 241 7.27 -0.62 3.34
N SER A 242 6.20 0.04 3.80
CA SER A 242 5.39 0.92 2.95
C SER A 242 6.19 2.12 2.46
N GLY A 243 6.99 2.77 3.31
CA GLY A 243 7.87 3.87 2.92
C GLY A 243 8.92 3.45 1.88
N LEU A 244 9.51 2.25 2.02
CA LEU A 244 10.41 1.70 1.01
C LEU A 244 9.69 1.39 -0.31
N ALA A 245 8.48 0.84 -0.26
CA ALA A 245 7.68 0.56 -1.45
C ALA A 245 7.30 1.84 -2.21
N LEU A 246 6.95 2.92 -1.49
CA LEU A 246 6.70 4.24 -2.09
C LEU A 246 7.95 4.81 -2.77
N MET A 247 9.12 4.65 -2.14
CA MET A 247 10.39 5.11 -2.72
C MET A 247 10.79 4.27 -3.95
N ASP A 248 10.61 2.95 -3.90
CA ASP A 248 10.82 2.06 -5.05
C ASP A 248 9.91 2.45 -6.22
N ALA A 249 8.65 2.81 -5.93
CA ALA A 249 7.72 3.25 -6.96
C ALA A 249 8.15 4.59 -7.59
N ALA A 250 8.60 5.56 -6.78
CA ALA A 250 9.10 6.84 -7.26
C ALA A 250 10.38 6.68 -8.11
N LEU A 251 11.37 5.93 -7.62
CA LEU A 251 12.61 5.67 -8.36
C LEU A 251 12.36 4.97 -9.69
N ALA A 252 11.44 4.00 -9.70
CA ALA A 252 11.08 3.32 -10.94
C ALA A 252 10.35 4.25 -11.92
N HIS A 253 9.55 5.20 -11.42
CA HIS A 253 8.92 6.23 -12.25
C HIS A 253 9.96 7.11 -12.95
N ASP A 254 11.05 7.44 -12.27
CA ASP A 254 12.19 8.22 -12.79
C ASP A 254 13.14 7.40 -13.68
N GLY A 255 12.86 6.11 -13.89
CA GLY A 255 13.63 5.24 -14.76
C GLY A 255 14.86 4.60 -14.10
N ALA A 256 15.00 4.67 -12.77
CA ALA A 256 16.10 4.01 -12.05
C ALA A 256 15.95 2.49 -11.94
N GLY A 257 14.79 1.94 -12.34
CA GLY A 257 14.48 0.50 -12.25
C GLY A 257 13.73 0.11 -10.99
N GLU A 258 13.42 -1.18 -10.84
CA GLU A 258 12.60 -1.69 -9.73
C GLU A 258 13.45 -2.03 -8.49
N GLU A 259 12.83 -1.99 -7.31
CA GLU A 259 13.40 -2.44 -6.03
C GLU A 259 14.74 -1.77 -5.64
N GLN A 260 15.01 -0.56 -6.14
CA GLN A 260 16.29 0.12 -5.91
C GLN A 260 16.49 0.54 -4.46
N ALA A 261 15.45 1.06 -3.80
CA ALA A 261 15.49 1.46 -2.40
C ALA A 261 15.51 0.23 -1.48
N SER A 262 14.67 -0.77 -1.76
CA SER A 262 14.58 -1.98 -0.91
C SER A 262 15.81 -2.90 -1.00
N ARG A 263 16.52 -2.93 -2.14
CA ARG A 263 17.72 -3.78 -2.32
C ARG A 263 19.03 -3.08 -2.00
N THR A 264 19.04 -1.76 -1.87
CA THR A 264 20.25 -1.01 -1.52
C THR A 264 20.35 -0.95 0.01
N PRO A 265 21.36 -1.57 0.65
CA PRO A 265 21.43 -1.64 2.12
C PRO A 265 21.42 -0.27 2.81
N LEU A 266 22.02 0.73 2.18
CA LEU A 266 22.03 2.11 2.70
C LEU A 266 20.63 2.76 2.65
N LEU A 267 19.80 2.39 1.67
CA LEU A 267 18.45 2.94 1.49
C LEU A 267 17.42 2.14 2.28
N ALA A 268 17.55 0.81 2.33
CA ALA A 268 16.70 -0.08 3.14
C ALA A 268 16.72 0.30 4.64
N THR A 269 17.84 0.85 5.09
CA THR A 269 18.06 1.29 6.49
C THR A 269 17.59 2.72 6.78
N LEU A 270 17.18 3.51 5.77
CA LEU A 270 16.77 4.92 5.94
C LEU A 270 15.71 5.12 7.03
N TYR A 271 14.77 4.17 7.11
CA TYR A 271 13.63 4.23 8.01
C TYR A 271 13.77 3.33 9.26
N GLU A 272 14.83 2.52 9.36
CA GLU A 272 15.09 1.69 10.53
C GLU A 272 15.31 2.50 11.82
N GLN A 273 15.73 3.75 11.68
CA GLN A 273 15.97 4.62 12.83
C GLN A 273 14.65 5.09 13.44
N HIS A 274 13.65 5.39 12.61
CA HIS A 274 12.29 5.63 13.06
C HIS A 274 11.69 4.37 13.70
N LEU A 275 11.91 3.19 13.08
CA LEU A 275 11.53 1.89 13.67
C LEU A 275 12.08 1.72 15.09
N LYS A 276 13.40 1.89 15.27
CA LYS A 276 14.07 1.74 16.58
C LYS A 276 13.63 2.78 17.59
N ALA A 277 13.44 4.03 17.18
CA ALA A 277 12.96 5.10 18.05
C ALA A 277 11.54 4.82 18.56
N SER A 278 10.62 4.42 17.68
CA SER A 278 9.25 4.06 18.04
C SER A 278 9.19 2.90 19.04
N VAL A 279 9.98 1.84 18.81
CA VAL A 279 10.07 0.68 19.71
C VAL A 279 10.73 1.05 21.06
N THR A 280 11.73 1.93 21.07
CA THR A 280 12.40 2.34 22.33
C THR A 280 11.52 3.26 23.17
N ALA A 281 10.76 4.15 22.53
CA ALA A 281 9.81 5.03 23.21
C ALA A 281 8.69 4.24 23.91
N SER A 282 8.22 3.14 23.33
CA SER A 282 7.20 2.29 23.97
C SER A 282 7.74 1.55 25.20
N VAL A 283 8.97 1.02 25.13
CA VAL A 283 9.62 0.32 26.26
C VAL A 283 9.86 1.26 27.45
N THR A 284 10.23 2.52 27.19
CA THR A 284 10.51 3.52 28.24
C THR A 284 9.25 4.14 28.85
N GLY A 285 8.18 4.32 28.06
CA GLY A 285 6.87 4.77 28.57
C GLY A 285 6.23 3.77 29.54
N ASN A 286 6.42 2.46 29.31
CA ASN A 286 5.85 1.41 30.16
C ASN A 286 6.59 1.27 31.51
N ALA A 287 7.88 1.60 31.56
CA ALA A 287 8.65 1.60 32.81
C ALA A 287 8.19 2.71 33.78
N ALA A 288 7.80 3.87 33.27
CA ALA A 288 7.30 4.99 34.10
C ALA A 288 5.86 4.77 34.60
N GLY A 289 5.03 4.01 33.86
CA GLY A 289 3.65 3.72 34.24
C GLY A 289 3.51 2.70 35.38
N ASN A 290 4.52 1.86 35.60
CA ASN A 290 4.49 0.79 36.60
C ASN A 290 5.01 1.21 37.99
N GLU A 291 5.67 2.38 38.10
CA GLU A 291 6.16 2.93 39.37
C GLU A 291 5.18 3.92 40.03
N ALA A 292 4.17 4.42 39.30
CA ALA A 292 3.22 5.41 39.82
C ALA A 292 2.00 4.82 40.57
N GLY A 293 1.91 3.49 40.66
CA GLY A 293 0.76 2.79 41.26
C GLY A 293 0.83 2.58 42.78
N ASN A 294 1.87 3.02 43.47
CA ASN A 294 2.06 2.67 44.88
C ASN A 294 2.81 3.74 45.66
N GLU A 295 2.30 4.98 45.72
CA GLU A 295 2.64 5.97 46.77
C GLU A 295 1.85 7.27 46.55
N ALA A 296 0.64 7.40 47.12
CA ALA A 296 0.01 8.70 47.35
C ALA A 296 -1.17 8.61 48.32
N GLU A 297 -0.88 8.39 49.60
CA GLU A 297 -1.76 8.87 50.68
C GLU A 297 -0.87 9.36 51.82
N THR A 298 -0.58 10.66 51.84
CA THR A 298 -0.60 11.52 53.04
C THR A 298 -0.04 12.91 52.73
N ASP A 299 -0.92 13.89 52.98
CA ASP A 299 -0.64 15.16 53.66
C ASP A 299 0.33 16.17 53.02
N ALA A 300 -0.23 17.29 52.54
CA ALA A 300 0.47 18.57 52.54
C ALA A 300 -0.51 19.75 52.57
N THR A 301 -0.61 20.37 53.75
CA THR A 301 -1.18 21.70 53.94
C THR A 301 -0.16 22.79 53.55
N LYS A 302 -0.69 23.96 53.13
CA LYS A 302 -0.18 25.34 53.30
C LYS A 302 0.74 26.01 52.26
N MET A 303 0.18 27.12 51.73
CA MET A 303 0.66 28.52 51.74
C MET A 303 1.43 29.11 50.52
N ASN A 304 0.68 29.94 49.77
CA ASN A 304 0.89 31.37 49.44
C ASN A 304 2.19 31.90 48.76
N GLY A 305 2.04 32.21 47.46
CA GLY A 305 2.20 33.56 46.83
C GLY A 305 3.61 34.11 46.51
N PRO A 306 3.76 35.18 45.68
CA PRO A 306 2.74 35.95 44.93
C PRO A 306 3.02 36.11 43.40
N GLN A 307 1.95 36.52 42.70
CA GLN A 307 1.95 36.98 41.30
C GLN A 307 2.55 38.38 41.15
N MET A 308 3.23 38.63 40.02
CA MET A 308 3.51 39.97 39.48
C MET A 308 3.33 39.97 37.95
N ASN A 309 2.52 40.92 37.50
CA ASN A 309 2.19 41.25 36.11
C ASN A 309 3.32 41.99 35.39
N GLY A 310 3.42 41.86 34.05
CA GLY A 310 4.27 42.74 33.25
C GLY A 310 4.32 42.46 31.74
N THR A 311 3.36 43.04 31.03
CA THR A 311 3.45 43.67 29.68
C THR A 311 3.81 42.86 28.43
N ALA A 312 2.95 43.05 27.42
CA ALA A 312 3.04 42.59 26.04
C ALA A 312 4.13 43.27 25.21
N GLY A 313 4.66 42.55 24.22
CA GLY A 313 5.43 43.12 23.12
C GLY A 313 6.15 42.09 22.25
N GLY A 314 5.53 41.72 21.12
CA GLY A 314 6.22 41.58 19.84
C GLY A 314 7.08 40.34 19.54
N MET A 315 6.70 39.70 18.43
CA MET A 315 7.54 39.03 17.43
C MET A 315 7.83 37.54 17.61
N ALA A 316 7.57 36.86 16.48
CA ALA A 316 7.81 35.47 16.15
C ALA A 316 9.19 34.96 16.58
N GLU A 317 9.22 33.82 17.26
CA GLU A 317 10.40 32.96 17.31
C GLU A 317 10.00 31.51 17.68
N GLY A 318 10.76 30.57 17.13
CA GLY A 318 10.35 29.20 16.85
C GLY A 318 9.98 28.33 18.05
N ARG A 319 9.05 27.41 17.79
CA ARG A 319 8.79 26.27 18.67
C ARG A 319 9.91 25.24 18.51
N ALA A 320 10.86 25.29 19.44
CA ALA A 320 11.79 24.23 19.75
C ALA A 320 11.02 23.00 20.27
N GLY A 321 10.99 21.93 19.49
CA GLY A 321 10.70 20.59 19.98
C GLY A 321 11.94 20.02 20.68
N ALA A 322 11.76 19.60 21.93
CA ALA A 322 12.80 19.05 22.79
C ALA A 322 13.45 17.80 22.15
N ARG A 323 14.78 17.86 21.94
CA ARG A 323 15.59 16.74 21.45
C ARG A 323 16.01 15.84 22.62
N ALA A 324 15.51 14.62 22.64
CA ALA A 324 16.11 13.53 23.41
C ALA A 324 17.39 13.04 22.69
N GLY A 325 18.49 12.92 23.46
CA GLY A 325 19.66 12.07 23.19
C GLY A 325 20.29 12.11 21.80
N ASN A 326 21.01 13.18 21.46
CA ASN A 326 21.79 13.24 20.22
C ASN A 326 23.17 12.59 20.43
N GLU A 327 23.31 11.29 20.17
CA GLU A 327 24.62 10.72 19.83
C GLU A 327 25.18 11.49 18.62
N ALA A 328 26.46 11.86 18.66
CA ALA A 328 27.10 12.68 17.63
C ALA A 328 27.14 11.93 16.28
N ARG A 329 26.10 12.08 15.47
CA ARG A 329 26.06 11.55 14.10
C ARG A 329 27.03 12.32 13.21
N LEU A 330 27.95 11.59 12.59
CA LEU A 330 28.89 12.14 11.62
C LEU A 330 28.30 12.22 10.19
N VAL A 331 27.31 11.38 9.86
CA VAL A 331 26.72 11.29 8.52
C VAL A 331 25.20 11.13 8.61
N ARG A 332 24.46 11.84 7.76
CA ARG A 332 23.02 11.70 7.55
C ARG A 332 22.75 11.43 6.06
N VAL A 333 22.09 10.32 5.77
CA VAL A 333 21.59 9.98 4.42
C VAL A 333 20.08 10.13 4.45
N GLY A 334 19.51 10.70 3.40
CA GLY A 334 18.08 10.94 3.27
C GLY A 334 17.65 10.91 1.82
N MET A 335 16.39 10.60 1.60
CA MET A 335 15.70 10.71 0.32
C MET A 335 14.36 11.39 0.56
N GLN A 336 13.92 12.22 -0.37
CA GLN A 336 12.68 12.97 -0.25
C GLN A 336 11.89 12.84 -1.54
N LEU A 337 10.57 12.69 -1.42
CA LEU A 337 9.66 12.76 -2.56
C LEU A 337 9.44 14.24 -2.92
N GLU A 338 9.55 14.57 -4.21
CA GLU A 338 9.28 15.92 -4.71
C GLU A 338 7.77 16.20 -4.91
N THR A 339 6.94 15.17 -4.77
CA THR A 339 5.48 15.26 -4.88
C THR A 339 4.81 14.98 -3.53
N GLY A 340 3.56 15.43 -3.40
CA GLY A 340 2.72 15.02 -2.28
C GLY A 340 2.30 13.55 -2.38
N LEU A 341 1.87 13.01 -1.24
CA LEU A 341 1.31 11.67 -1.10
C LEU A 341 -0.21 11.76 -0.92
N VAL A 342 -0.97 10.97 -1.67
CA VAL A 342 -2.40 10.77 -1.41
C VAL A 342 -2.59 9.33 -0.98
N ALA A 343 -3.18 9.13 0.20
CA ALA A 343 -3.44 7.80 0.73
C ALA A 343 -4.93 7.47 0.68
N LEU A 344 -5.24 6.28 0.18
CA LEU A 344 -6.59 5.73 0.07
C LEU A 344 -6.72 4.39 0.79
N GLY A 345 -7.96 3.98 1.04
CA GLY A 345 -8.29 2.72 1.70
C GLY A 345 -8.66 2.89 3.17
N ALA A 346 -9.33 1.87 3.71
CA ALA A 346 -9.96 1.94 5.03
C ALA A 346 -8.97 2.23 6.17
N SER A 347 -7.72 1.78 6.06
CA SER A 347 -6.68 1.99 7.08
C SER A 347 -5.71 3.12 6.74
N ALA A 348 -5.98 3.92 5.69
CA ALA A 348 -5.10 5.00 5.25
C ALA A 348 -4.87 6.03 6.36
N ALA A 349 -5.95 6.49 7.02
CA ALA A 349 -5.89 7.46 8.10
C ALA A 349 -5.07 6.98 9.31
N THR A 350 -5.06 5.66 9.56
CA THR A 350 -4.30 5.05 10.65
C THR A 350 -2.80 5.02 10.36
N HIS A 351 -2.40 4.69 9.12
CA HIS A 351 -1.00 4.39 8.81
C HIS A 351 -0.25 5.52 8.11
N TYR A 352 -0.88 6.20 7.15
CA TYR A 352 -0.17 7.11 6.24
C TYR A 352 0.33 8.41 6.86
N PRO A 353 -0.30 9.00 7.89
CA PRO A 353 0.30 10.12 8.62
C PRO A 353 1.68 9.77 9.20
N HIS A 354 1.83 8.57 9.76
CA HIS A 354 3.10 8.10 10.31
C HIS A 354 4.15 7.81 9.23
N ILE A 355 3.73 7.21 8.10
CA ILE A 355 4.60 6.97 6.95
C ILE A 355 5.08 8.31 6.36
N ALA A 356 4.18 9.28 6.25
CA ALA A 356 4.48 10.58 5.67
C ALA A 356 5.46 11.40 6.53
N ASP A 357 5.26 11.40 7.85
CA ASP A 357 6.18 12.02 8.81
C ASP A 357 7.57 11.39 8.73
N MET A 358 7.63 10.05 8.71
CA MET A 358 8.88 9.28 8.54
C MET A 358 9.63 9.62 7.24
N MET A 359 8.89 9.86 6.16
CA MET A 359 9.43 10.21 4.84
C MET A 359 9.66 11.71 4.64
N GLY A 360 9.19 12.57 5.55
CA GLY A 360 9.22 14.02 5.40
C GLY A 360 8.42 14.54 4.19
N VAL A 361 7.28 13.91 3.89
CA VAL A 361 6.40 14.26 2.76
C VAL A 361 5.04 14.74 3.27
N ALA A 362 4.42 15.70 2.58
CA ALA A 362 3.04 16.08 2.86
C ALA A 362 2.09 14.98 2.38
N VAL A 363 1.14 14.60 3.24
CA VAL A 363 0.11 13.60 2.91
C VAL A 363 -1.29 14.20 2.95
N SER A 364 -2.11 13.81 1.99
CA SER A 364 -3.55 14.01 1.99
C SER A 364 -4.23 12.66 2.16
N VAL A 365 -5.09 12.53 3.16
CA VAL A 365 -6.03 11.41 3.30
C VAL A 365 -7.41 12.01 3.09
N PRO A 366 -8.02 11.87 1.90
CA PRO A 366 -9.30 12.48 1.62
C PRO A 366 -10.42 11.90 2.48
N ASP A 367 -11.48 12.68 2.66
CA ASP A 367 -12.75 12.14 3.18
C ASP A 367 -13.22 11.00 2.27
N HIS A 368 -13.80 9.95 2.87
CA HIS A 368 -14.29 8.77 2.14
C HIS A 368 -13.19 8.02 1.34
N ALA A 369 -11.93 8.11 1.78
CA ALA A 369 -10.80 7.38 1.22
C ALA A 369 -11.03 5.86 1.11
N ASP A 370 -11.86 5.29 1.98
CA ASP A 370 -12.24 3.87 2.02
C ASP A 370 -13.11 3.42 0.83
N VAL A 371 -13.82 4.36 0.19
CA VAL A 371 -14.69 4.10 -0.97
C VAL A 371 -14.18 4.76 -2.25
N ALA A 372 -12.91 5.17 -2.30
CA ALA A 372 -12.30 5.84 -3.44
C ALA A 372 -12.46 5.06 -4.76
N GLY A 373 -12.40 3.72 -4.72
CA GLY A 373 -12.67 2.88 -5.90
C GLY A 373 -14.09 3.04 -6.44
N ALA A 374 -15.10 3.11 -5.57
CA ALA A 374 -16.49 3.32 -5.96
C ALA A 374 -16.72 4.76 -6.47
N VAL A 375 -16.12 5.74 -5.81
CA VAL A 375 -16.14 7.15 -6.26
C VAL A 375 -15.50 7.26 -7.63
N GLY A 376 -14.33 6.66 -7.83
CA GLY A 376 -13.63 6.69 -9.10
C GLY A 376 -14.32 5.88 -10.20
N ALA A 377 -15.08 4.84 -9.87
CA ALA A 377 -15.93 4.17 -10.84
C ALA A 377 -17.11 5.05 -11.28
N ALA A 378 -17.65 5.88 -10.37
CA ALA A 378 -18.74 6.81 -10.65
C ALA A 378 -18.28 8.10 -11.36
N VAL A 379 -17.09 8.60 -11.01
CA VAL A 379 -16.53 9.87 -11.50
C VAL A 379 -15.56 9.67 -12.67
N GLY A 380 -15.07 8.44 -12.87
CA GLY A 380 -13.93 8.14 -13.73
C GLY A 380 -14.09 8.63 -15.15
N SER A 381 -13.25 9.57 -15.58
CA SER A 381 -13.28 10.07 -16.95
C SER A 381 -12.83 8.98 -17.94
N VAL A 382 -13.58 8.78 -19.01
CA VAL A 382 -13.16 7.96 -20.15
C VAL A 382 -12.05 8.72 -20.87
N ARG A 383 -10.83 8.18 -20.84
CA ARG A 383 -9.67 8.73 -21.54
C ARG A 383 -9.18 7.76 -22.62
N GLN A 384 -9.04 8.24 -23.85
CA GLN A 384 -8.58 7.46 -25.00
C GLN A 384 -7.46 8.19 -25.73
N ARG A 385 -6.33 7.51 -25.95
CA ARG A 385 -5.20 8.05 -26.68
C ARG A 385 -5.05 7.38 -28.05
N VAL A 386 -4.71 8.17 -29.05
CA VAL A 386 -4.35 7.72 -30.39
C VAL A 386 -3.04 8.37 -30.79
N MET A 387 -2.17 7.60 -31.43
CA MET A 387 -0.95 8.08 -32.04
C MET A 387 -1.00 7.77 -33.53
N ILE A 388 -0.68 8.76 -34.36
CA ILE A 388 -0.47 8.61 -35.79
C ILE A 388 0.99 8.97 -36.10
N SER A 389 1.71 8.06 -36.73
CA SER A 389 3.09 8.28 -37.13
C SER A 389 3.19 8.77 -38.58
N ILE A 390 4.22 9.59 -38.82
CA ILE A 390 4.60 10.11 -40.12
C ILE A 390 6.06 9.74 -40.36
N THR A 391 6.35 9.11 -41.49
CA THR A 391 7.71 8.72 -41.90
C THR A 391 8.03 9.31 -43.27
N ALA A 392 9.30 9.59 -43.59
CA ALA A 392 9.70 10.09 -44.91
C ALA A 392 10.47 9.02 -45.71
N PRO A 393 9.80 8.20 -46.54
CA PRO A 393 10.48 7.13 -47.31
C PRO A 393 11.38 7.64 -48.45
N ALA A 394 11.17 8.87 -48.91
CA ALA A 394 11.97 9.54 -49.92
C ALA A 394 11.91 11.06 -49.69
N ASP A 395 12.90 11.79 -50.23
CA ASP A 395 12.92 13.25 -50.13
C ASP A 395 11.66 13.85 -50.79
N GLY A 396 11.04 14.82 -50.12
CA GLY A 396 9.76 15.41 -50.54
C GLY A 396 8.54 14.48 -50.44
N LYS A 397 8.64 13.34 -49.76
CA LYS A 397 7.53 12.38 -49.60
C LYS A 397 7.31 12.01 -48.15
N PHE A 398 6.12 12.30 -47.63
CA PHE A 398 5.71 12.09 -46.25
C PHE A 398 4.58 11.06 -46.19
N ARG A 399 4.84 9.93 -45.55
CA ARG A 399 3.90 8.82 -45.38
C ARG A 399 3.23 8.89 -44.02
N VAL A 400 1.91 9.06 -44.00
CA VAL A 400 1.08 9.01 -42.80
C VAL A 400 0.53 7.60 -42.63
N HIS A 401 0.71 6.99 -41.45
CA HIS A 401 0.26 5.62 -41.17
C HIS A 401 -1.12 5.65 -40.50
N LEU A 402 -2.17 5.29 -41.24
CA LEU A 402 -3.56 5.27 -40.77
C LEU A 402 -4.08 3.83 -40.61
N PRO A 403 -5.13 3.60 -39.79
CA PRO A 403 -5.77 2.29 -39.67
C PRO A 403 -6.29 1.73 -40.99
N GLU A 404 -6.73 2.60 -41.90
CA GLU A 404 -7.26 2.23 -43.22
C GLU A 404 -6.15 1.97 -44.26
N GLY A 405 -4.88 2.22 -43.90
CA GLY A 405 -3.71 2.06 -44.75
C GLY A 405 -2.85 3.32 -44.87
N PRO A 406 -1.57 3.20 -45.26
CA PRO A 406 -0.67 4.34 -45.38
C PRO A 406 -1.03 5.25 -46.56
N ILE A 407 -0.88 6.55 -46.37
CA ILE A 407 -1.10 7.56 -47.41
C ILE A 407 0.18 8.39 -47.56
N ASP A 408 0.60 8.59 -48.80
CA ASP A 408 1.76 9.40 -49.15
C ASP A 408 1.33 10.81 -49.58
N LEU A 409 2.02 11.82 -49.08
CA LEU A 409 1.79 13.24 -49.36
C LEU A 409 3.13 13.93 -49.70
N GLU A 410 3.08 14.99 -50.50
CA GLU A 410 4.28 15.68 -50.99
C GLU A 410 4.67 16.90 -50.12
N VAL A 411 3.78 17.33 -49.23
CA VAL A 411 3.96 18.50 -48.36
C VAL A 411 3.88 18.08 -46.91
N GLN A 412 4.91 18.44 -46.11
CA GLN A 412 5.02 18.10 -44.70
C GLN A 412 3.80 18.56 -43.89
N GLU A 413 3.41 19.83 -44.06
CA GLU A 413 2.30 20.42 -43.31
C GLU A 413 0.98 19.72 -43.62
N SER A 414 0.77 19.30 -44.88
CA SER A 414 -0.40 18.50 -45.26
C SER A 414 -0.40 17.12 -44.61
N ALA A 415 0.77 16.51 -44.39
CA ALA A 415 0.89 15.25 -43.68
C ALA A 415 0.60 15.40 -42.18
N LEU A 416 1.10 16.46 -41.54
CA LEU A 416 0.79 16.79 -40.15
C LEU A 416 -0.70 17.08 -39.95
N GLU A 417 -1.31 17.91 -40.80
CA GLU A 417 -2.74 18.21 -40.74
C GLU A 417 -3.59 16.93 -40.89
N ARG A 418 -3.23 16.07 -41.85
CA ARG A 418 -3.91 14.78 -42.03
C ARG A 418 -3.78 13.88 -40.80
N ALA A 419 -2.60 13.82 -40.21
CA ALA A 419 -2.35 13.06 -38.98
C ALA A 419 -3.13 13.63 -37.79
N ARG A 420 -3.20 14.96 -37.61
CA ARG A 420 -4.01 15.63 -36.59
C ARG A 420 -5.48 15.28 -36.71
N MET A 421 -6.05 15.43 -37.90
CA MET A 421 -7.46 15.13 -38.13
C MET A 421 -7.77 13.66 -37.85
N ALA A 422 -6.92 12.75 -38.31
CA ALA A 422 -7.09 11.32 -38.07
C ALA A 422 -6.96 10.97 -36.58
N ALA A 423 -5.92 11.45 -35.90
CA ALA A 423 -5.70 11.22 -34.49
C ALA A 423 -6.87 11.76 -33.66
N LYS A 424 -7.33 12.99 -33.94
CA LYS A 424 -8.46 13.62 -33.25
C LYS A 424 -9.75 12.82 -33.42
N ARG A 425 -10.10 12.46 -34.66
CA ARG A 425 -11.29 11.67 -34.97
C ARG A 425 -11.25 10.32 -34.25
N LEU A 426 -10.16 9.58 -34.39
CA LEU A 426 -10.03 8.25 -33.81
C LEU A 426 -10.04 8.28 -32.27
N ALA A 427 -9.41 9.27 -31.65
CA ALA A 427 -9.43 9.42 -30.20
C ALA A 427 -10.85 9.72 -29.71
N HIS A 428 -11.56 10.63 -30.38
CA HIS A 428 -12.95 10.95 -30.09
C HIS A 428 -13.88 9.74 -30.27
N ASP A 429 -13.80 9.04 -31.41
CA ASP A 429 -14.63 7.88 -31.72
C ASP A 429 -14.42 6.75 -30.70
N ARG A 430 -13.16 6.52 -30.29
CA ARG A 430 -12.83 5.56 -29.22
C ARG A 430 -13.42 5.99 -27.89
N ALA A 431 -13.32 7.27 -27.51
CA ALA A 431 -13.87 7.77 -26.25
C ALA A 431 -15.40 7.64 -26.24
N SER A 432 -16.06 8.02 -27.32
CA SER A 432 -17.51 7.87 -27.47
C SER A 432 -17.95 6.41 -27.41
N SER A 433 -17.24 5.50 -28.10
CA SER A 433 -17.52 4.05 -28.07
C SER A 433 -17.28 3.44 -26.68
N ALA A 434 -16.41 4.05 -25.87
CA ALA A 434 -16.15 3.67 -24.49
C ALA A 434 -17.15 4.31 -23.49
N GLY A 435 -18.21 4.97 -23.98
CA GLY A 435 -19.29 5.52 -23.16
C GLY A 435 -19.05 6.95 -22.66
N ALA A 436 -18.14 7.71 -23.28
CA ALA A 436 -17.88 9.09 -22.88
C ALA A 436 -18.94 10.08 -23.41
N SER A 437 -19.32 11.03 -22.57
CA SER A 437 -20.08 12.25 -22.86
C SER A 437 -19.19 13.48 -22.66
N SER A 438 -19.53 14.61 -23.30
CA SER A 438 -18.77 15.88 -23.22
C SER A 438 -17.27 15.73 -23.52
N ILE A 439 -16.94 15.10 -24.65
CA ILE A 439 -15.56 14.72 -25.00
C ILE A 439 -14.75 15.94 -25.46
N GLU A 440 -13.65 16.21 -24.78
CA GLU A 440 -12.60 17.13 -25.22
C GLU A 440 -11.41 16.36 -25.78
N VAL A 441 -10.73 16.92 -26.78
CA VAL A 441 -9.56 16.28 -27.40
C VAL A 441 -8.38 17.23 -27.44
N ALA A 442 -7.31 16.88 -26.72
CA ALA A 442 -6.03 17.57 -26.74
C ALA A 442 -5.07 16.89 -27.73
N ILE A 443 -4.26 17.69 -28.42
CA ILE A 443 -3.28 17.21 -29.42
C ILE A 443 -1.88 17.67 -29.01
N THR A 444 -0.90 16.78 -29.17
CA THR A 444 0.53 17.07 -28.99
C THR A 444 1.31 16.46 -30.15
N GLU A 445 2.31 17.18 -30.64
CA GLU A 445 3.14 16.78 -31.78
C GLU A 445 4.60 16.69 -31.37
N ASP A 446 5.25 15.59 -31.75
CA ASP A 446 6.70 15.42 -31.67
C ASP A 446 7.24 15.29 -33.10
N VAL A 447 7.97 16.31 -33.57
CA VAL A 447 8.53 16.38 -34.92
C VAL A 447 10.05 16.30 -34.83
N ARG A 448 10.64 15.24 -35.39
CA ARG A 448 12.09 15.03 -35.39
C ARG A 448 12.71 15.52 -36.69
N LEU A 449 13.54 16.56 -36.57
CA LEU A 449 14.29 17.16 -37.66
C LEU A 449 15.80 17.00 -37.40
N VAL A 450 16.57 16.73 -38.46
CA VAL A 450 18.03 16.71 -38.44
C VAL A 450 18.58 17.85 -39.28
N GLN A 451 19.48 18.65 -38.72
CA GLN A 451 20.13 19.74 -39.42
C GLN A 451 21.20 19.19 -40.39
N LEU A 452 21.04 19.41 -41.70
CA LEU A 452 21.99 18.99 -42.74
C LEU A 452 22.92 20.13 -43.21
N GLY A 453 22.68 21.36 -42.76
CA GLY A 453 23.48 22.54 -43.09
C GLY A 453 22.86 23.83 -42.51
N PRO A 454 23.43 25.01 -42.83
CA PRO A 454 22.95 26.30 -42.30
C PRO A 454 21.47 26.56 -42.57
N ASP A 455 21.00 26.20 -43.78
CA ASP A 455 19.63 26.45 -44.24
C ASP A 455 18.88 25.18 -44.68
N LYS A 456 19.34 23.98 -44.29
CA LYS A 456 18.73 22.71 -44.69
C LYS A 456 18.43 21.81 -43.50
N GLN A 457 17.15 21.50 -43.31
CA GLN A 457 16.65 20.54 -42.32
C GLN A 457 16.05 19.33 -43.04
N LEU A 458 16.34 18.14 -42.53
CA LEU A 458 15.80 16.87 -42.99
C LEU A 458 14.78 16.35 -41.98
N PHE A 459 13.57 16.11 -42.45
CA PHE A 459 12.54 15.44 -41.67
C PHE A 459 12.89 13.95 -41.54
N ILE A 460 12.88 13.42 -40.32
CA ILE A 460 13.08 12.00 -40.06
C ILE A 460 11.73 11.32 -39.87
N GLU A 461 11.01 11.76 -38.85
CA GLU A 461 9.73 11.22 -38.45
C GLU A 461 8.95 12.24 -37.62
N ALA A 462 7.64 12.06 -37.52
CA ALA A 462 6.82 12.78 -36.56
C ALA A 462 5.75 11.88 -35.97
N PHE A 463 5.36 12.18 -34.74
CA PHE A 463 4.27 11.51 -34.01
C PHE A 463 3.24 12.55 -33.59
N VAL A 464 2.00 12.33 -34.02
CA VAL A 464 0.86 13.13 -33.57
C VAL A 464 0.06 12.33 -32.56
N HIS A 465 0.02 12.81 -31.32
CA HIS A 465 -0.73 12.22 -30.24
C HIS A 465 -2.02 13.00 -30.02
N ALA A 466 -3.17 12.33 -30.10
CA ALA A 466 -4.45 12.88 -29.66
C ALA A 466 -4.92 12.15 -28.42
N THR A 467 -5.33 12.91 -27.40
CA THR A 467 -5.90 12.39 -26.16
C THR A 467 -7.31 12.93 -26.01
N ALA A 468 -8.30 12.05 -26.12
CA ALA A 468 -9.70 12.35 -25.84
C ALA A 468 -10.03 12.06 -24.37
N SER A 469 -10.76 12.94 -23.72
CA SER A 469 -11.23 12.81 -22.34
C SER A 469 -12.69 13.24 -22.23
N GLY A 470 -13.55 12.44 -21.60
CA GLY A 470 -14.95 12.78 -21.34
C GLY A 470 -15.48 12.07 -20.09
N GLN A 471 -16.65 12.48 -19.59
CA GLN A 471 -17.29 11.83 -18.44
C GLN A 471 -18.07 10.59 -18.87
N PRO A 472 -18.22 9.54 -18.04
CA PRO A 472 -19.13 8.44 -18.33
C PRO A 472 -20.55 8.99 -18.53
N GLY A 473 -21.19 8.60 -19.63
CA GLY A 473 -22.55 9.01 -19.98
C GLY A 473 -23.65 8.18 -19.33
#